data_AF-A0A095Y2F5-F1
#
_entry.id   AF-A0A095Y2F5-F1
#
_cell.length_a   1.000
_cell.length_b   1.000
_cell.length_c   1.000
_cell.angle_alpha   90.00
_cell.angle_beta   90.00
_cell.angle_gamma   90.00
#
_symmetry.space_group_name_H-M   'P 1'
#
loop_
_entity.id
_entity.type
_entity.pdbx_description
1 polymer ?
#
loop_
_entity_poly.entity_id
_entity_poly.type
_entity_poly.pdbx_seq_one_letter_code
_entity_poly.pdbx_strand_id
1 'polypeptide(L)'
;MPRAQLVLPPAHDAPLTVTAVSSKLGVSASTLRTWERRYGLGPGERSAGSHRRYLPEDVARLSHMIELIQSGVTPSDAAAIVLSQSRGDLEEVAPPRTADELVAAARTGDREKLVHLIEASISEKGLLHTWMLLVEPAFEVMATDYHGEIPGVAGSSLLTQAMYDVLRAMSEQRPEPKFPSSPSIIILGDRAHLLPAHVIGVALRWYGPNVIVLGACSRGWVGGKEKLDAFVENIDSNVAALITLGQGEECKNFVASAVHNHGIDVIAVGSQSPRVLDDHVLRVRTVSACVEETLALLGAKLARAAARTK
;
A
#
# COMPACT_ATOMS: atom_id res chain seq x y z
N MET A 1 3.58 14.70 -6.35
CA MET A 1 3.55 13.32 -5.81
C MET A 1 2.13 12.98 -5.42
N PRO A 2 1.67 11.74 -5.63
CA PRO A 2 0.28 11.38 -5.40
C PRO A 2 -0.09 11.57 -3.94
N ARG A 3 -0.97 12.53 -3.68
CA ARG A 3 -1.76 12.67 -2.46
C ARG A 3 -3.05 11.92 -2.72
N ALA A 4 -2.96 10.60 -2.81
CA ALA A 4 -4.16 9.80 -2.84
C ALA A 4 -4.89 10.12 -1.55
N GLN A 5 -6.03 10.82 -1.65
CA GLN A 5 -7.00 10.81 -0.59
C GLN A 5 -7.48 9.37 -0.55
N LEU A 6 -6.85 8.56 0.30
CA LEU A 6 -7.37 7.26 0.71
C LEU A 6 -8.56 7.52 1.64
N VAL A 7 -9.51 8.31 1.14
CA VAL A 7 -10.86 8.26 1.64
C VAL A 7 -11.32 6.90 1.16
N LEU A 8 -11.47 5.95 2.09
CA LEU A 8 -12.34 4.80 1.88
C LEU A 8 -13.61 5.37 1.25
N PRO A 9 -13.93 5.11 -0.03
CA PRO A 9 -15.26 5.41 -0.48
C PRO A 9 -16.16 4.57 0.43
N PRO A 10 -17.08 5.15 1.22
CA PRO A 10 -18.10 4.33 1.83
C PRO A 10 -18.73 3.60 0.64
N ALA A 11 -18.67 2.27 0.63
CA ALA A 11 -19.33 1.48 -0.39
C ALA A 11 -20.75 2.03 -0.49
N HIS A 12 -21.08 2.72 -1.59
CA HIS A 12 -22.36 3.39 -1.75
C HIS A 12 -23.42 2.33 -2.04
N ASP A 13 -23.73 1.52 -1.03
CA ASP A 13 -25.02 0.87 -0.91
C ASP A 13 -26.01 1.94 -0.45
N ALA A 14 -27.10 2.07 -1.19
CA ALA A 14 -28.11 3.08 -0.92
C ALA A 14 -28.62 2.95 0.53
N PRO A 15 -28.76 4.07 1.27
CA PRO A 15 -29.21 4.04 2.66
C PRO A 15 -30.53 3.28 2.83
N LEU A 16 -30.52 2.25 3.66
CA LEU A 16 -31.61 1.29 3.85
C LEU A 16 -32.66 1.79 4.84
N THR A 17 -33.92 1.44 4.61
CA THR A 17 -34.99 1.70 5.58
C THR A 17 -34.92 0.72 6.75
N VAL A 18 -35.48 1.08 7.91
CA VAL A 18 -35.55 0.18 9.07
C VAL A 18 -36.20 -1.18 8.74
N THR A 19 -37.15 -1.20 7.82
CA THR A 19 -37.82 -2.44 7.36
C THR A 19 -36.86 -3.30 6.53
N ALA A 20 -36.06 -2.69 5.64
CA ALA A 20 -35.05 -3.40 4.87
C ALA A 20 -33.94 -3.98 5.76
N VAL A 21 -33.48 -3.22 6.77
CA VAL A 21 -32.50 -3.69 7.75
C VAL A 21 -33.05 -4.82 8.61
N SER A 22 -34.31 -4.69 9.06
CA SER A 22 -35.01 -5.74 9.82
C SER A 22 -35.10 -7.05 9.04
N SER A 23 -35.43 -6.98 7.75
CA SER A 23 -35.45 -8.15 6.87
C SER A 23 -34.06 -8.74 6.61
N LYS A 24 -33.04 -7.88 6.47
CA LYS A 24 -31.66 -8.30 6.19
C LYS A 24 -30.98 -8.99 7.37
N LEU A 25 -31.24 -8.51 8.59
CA LEU A 25 -30.58 -8.99 9.82
C LEU A 25 -31.42 -10.02 10.60
N GLY A 26 -32.66 -10.30 10.17
CA GLY A 26 -33.54 -11.24 10.87
C GLY A 26 -34.00 -10.79 12.26
N VAL A 27 -33.91 -9.48 12.55
CA VAL A 27 -34.30 -8.88 13.84
C VAL A 27 -35.46 -7.92 13.63
N SER A 28 -36.43 -7.90 14.55
CA SER A 28 -37.61 -7.05 14.41
C SER A 28 -37.27 -5.55 14.44
N ALA A 29 -38.04 -4.75 13.70
CA ALA A 29 -37.90 -3.28 13.71
C ALA A 29 -38.12 -2.66 15.10
N SER A 30 -38.88 -3.30 15.99
CA SER A 30 -39.07 -2.86 17.37
C SER A 30 -37.81 -3.07 18.23
N THR A 31 -37.06 -4.16 18.01
CA THR A 31 -35.78 -4.41 18.67
C THR A 31 -34.72 -3.43 18.19
N LEU A 32 -34.64 -3.15 16.89
CA LEU A 32 -33.73 -2.13 16.34
C LEU A 32 -34.00 -0.74 16.94
N ARG A 33 -35.27 -0.33 17.06
CA ARG A 33 -35.66 0.93 17.75
C ARG A 33 -35.31 0.93 19.23
N THR A 34 -35.37 -0.23 19.88
CA THR A 34 -35.00 -0.38 21.29
C THR A 34 -33.50 -0.22 21.49
N TRP A 35 -32.69 -0.82 20.61
CA TRP A 35 -31.22 -0.66 20.63
C TRP A 35 -30.78 0.76 20.29
N GLU A 36 -31.41 1.40 19.30
CA GLU A 36 -31.22 2.82 19.02
C GLU A 36 -31.49 3.68 20.26
N ARG A 37 -32.64 3.48 20.93
CA ARG A 37 -33.03 4.29 22.10
C ARG A 37 -32.17 4.01 23.34
N ARG A 38 -31.83 2.75 23.58
CA ARG A 38 -31.20 2.30 24.83
C ARG A 38 -29.67 2.37 24.77
N TYR A 39 -29.09 2.08 23.62
CA TYR A 39 -27.66 1.95 23.45
C TYR A 39 -27.08 2.95 22.43
N GLY A 40 -27.91 3.68 21.68
CA GLY A 40 -27.43 4.61 20.66
C GLY A 40 -27.02 3.95 19.34
N LEU A 41 -27.33 2.67 19.14
CA LEU A 41 -27.12 1.95 17.86
C LEU A 41 -28.23 2.26 16.85
N GLY A 42 -28.23 3.49 16.36
CA GLY A 42 -29.12 3.99 15.31
C GLY A 42 -28.33 4.57 14.14
N PRO A 43 -29.04 5.02 13.08
CA PRO A 43 -28.41 5.59 11.90
C PRO A 43 -27.61 6.87 12.23
N GLY A 44 -26.40 6.98 11.67
CA GLY A 44 -25.43 8.04 11.96
C GLY A 44 -25.89 9.47 11.61
N GLU A 45 -26.71 9.64 10.57
CA GLU A 45 -27.20 10.97 10.14
C GLU A 45 -28.69 11.19 10.46
N ARG A 46 -28.98 12.21 11.28
CA ARG A 46 -30.32 12.79 11.42
C ARG A 46 -30.44 14.04 10.56
N SER A 47 -30.83 13.90 9.30
CA SER A 47 -31.40 15.05 8.55
C SER A 47 -32.79 15.37 9.12
N ALA A 48 -32.93 16.56 9.71
CA ALA A 48 -34.19 17.02 10.28
C ALA A 48 -35.30 17.02 9.21
N GLY A 49 -36.28 16.12 9.35
CA GLY A 49 -37.44 16.00 8.46
C GLY A 49 -37.41 14.83 7.46
N SER A 50 -36.35 14.02 7.40
CA SER A 50 -36.26 12.87 6.49
C SER A 50 -36.46 11.51 7.19
N HIS A 51 -37.00 10.53 6.46
CA HIS A 51 -37.17 9.15 6.90
C HIS A 51 -35.82 8.53 7.31
N ARG A 52 -35.81 7.78 8.43
CA ARG A 52 -34.63 7.13 9.00
C ARG A 52 -33.97 6.18 7.98
N ARG A 53 -32.67 6.38 7.76
CA ARG A 53 -31.88 5.73 6.72
C ARG A 53 -30.59 5.17 7.33
N TYR A 54 -30.42 3.86 7.28
CA TYR A 54 -29.25 3.14 7.78
C TYR A 54 -28.21 3.05 6.67
N LEU A 55 -27.00 3.51 6.95
CA LEU A 55 -25.84 3.32 6.11
C LEU A 55 -25.28 1.90 6.28
N PRO A 56 -24.46 1.41 5.32
CA PRO A 56 -23.84 0.09 5.42
C PRO A 56 -23.05 -0.13 6.72
N GLU A 57 -22.38 0.91 7.22
CA GLU A 57 -21.69 0.93 8.50
C GLU A 57 -22.62 0.73 9.71
N ASP A 58 -23.86 1.26 9.66
CA ASP A 58 -24.86 1.03 10.70
C ASP A 58 -25.29 -0.45 10.69
N VAL A 59 -25.45 -1.02 9.50
CA VAL A 59 -25.87 -2.42 9.31
C VAL A 59 -24.78 -3.38 9.76
N ALA A 60 -23.51 -3.09 9.45
CA ALA A 60 -22.37 -3.88 9.91
C ALA A 60 -22.28 -3.92 11.44
N ARG A 61 -22.42 -2.76 12.10
CA ARG A 61 -22.48 -2.66 13.57
C ARG A 61 -23.60 -3.49 14.17
N LEU A 62 -24.79 -3.44 13.57
CA LEU A 62 -25.94 -4.22 14.03
C LEU A 62 -25.73 -5.73 13.82
N SER A 63 -25.11 -6.15 12.72
CA SER A 63 -24.74 -7.56 12.48
C SER A 63 -23.78 -8.07 13.54
N HIS A 64 -22.71 -7.32 13.81
CA HIS A 64 -21.72 -7.68 14.82
C HIS A 64 -22.34 -7.75 16.23
N MET A 65 -23.21 -6.80 16.58
CA MET A 65 -23.93 -6.87 17.85
C MET A 65 -24.78 -8.15 17.97
N ILE A 66 -25.44 -8.57 16.88
CA ILE A 66 -26.23 -9.81 16.85
C ILE A 66 -25.33 -11.04 17.05
N GLU A 67 -24.18 -11.09 16.39
CA GLU A 67 -23.20 -12.19 16.53
C GLU A 67 -22.67 -12.30 17.97
N LEU A 68 -22.38 -11.17 18.62
CA LEU A 68 -21.96 -11.13 20.03
C LEU A 68 -23.07 -11.62 20.97
N ILE A 69 -24.33 -11.24 20.71
CA ILE A 69 -25.46 -11.73 21.50
C ILE A 69 -25.64 -13.23 21.31
N GLN A 70 -25.48 -13.74 20.09
CA GLN A 70 -25.56 -15.17 19.79
C GLN A 70 -24.43 -15.97 20.43
N SER A 71 -23.25 -15.38 20.63
CA SER A 71 -22.12 -16.00 21.34
C SER A 71 -22.21 -15.92 22.87
N GLY A 72 -23.31 -15.36 23.40
CA GLY A 72 -23.62 -15.35 24.84
C GLY A 72 -23.25 -14.04 25.56
N VAL A 73 -22.82 -13.01 24.83
CA VAL A 73 -22.55 -11.68 25.40
C VAL A 73 -23.88 -10.97 25.67
N THR A 74 -23.98 -10.24 26.79
CA THR A 74 -25.21 -9.51 27.10
C THR A 74 -25.44 -8.40 26.08
N PRO A 75 -26.70 -8.04 25.75
CA PRO A 75 -26.97 -6.97 24.79
C PRO A 75 -26.36 -5.61 25.18
N SER A 76 -26.14 -5.37 26.47
CA SER A 76 -25.49 -4.13 26.95
C SER A 76 -23.99 -4.15 26.67
N ASP A 77 -23.32 -5.28 26.94
CA ASP A 77 -21.88 -5.42 26.73
C ASP A 77 -21.55 -5.53 25.23
N ALA A 78 -22.37 -6.25 24.46
CA ALA A 78 -22.25 -6.32 23.01
C ALA A 78 -22.38 -4.93 22.37
N ALA A 79 -23.34 -4.12 22.84
CA ALA A 79 -23.46 -2.74 22.39
C ALA A 79 -22.24 -1.89 22.75
N ALA A 80 -21.70 -2.05 23.97
CA ALA A 80 -20.51 -1.32 24.40
C ALA A 80 -19.26 -1.68 23.57
N ILE A 81 -19.08 -2.96 23.24
CA ILE A 81 -17.98 -3.46 22.38
C ILE A 81 -18.09 -2.89 20.97
N VAL A 82 -19.28 -2.94 20.36
CA VAL A 82 -19.47 -2.42 19.00
C VAL A 82 -19.29 -0.90 18.96
N LEU A 83 -19.75 -0.17 19.97
CA LEU A 83 -19.60 1.28 20.05
C LEU A 83 -18.17 1.73 20.37
N SER A 84 -17.39 0.93 21.12
CA SER A 84 -15.98 1.24 21.39
C SER A 84 -15.10 1.02 20.18
N GLN A 85 -15.37 -0.02 19.37
CA GLN A 85 -14.70 -0.26 18.10
C GLN A 85 -14.98 0.88 17.11
N SER A 86 -16.23 1.32 16.98
CA SER A 86 -16.56 2.47 16.11
C SER A 86 -16.07 3.83 16.61
N ARG A 87 -15.76 3.97 17.91
CA ARG A 87 -15.05 5.16 18.42
C ARG A 87 -13.56 5.15 18.04
N GLY A 88 -12.97 3.97 17.84
CA GLY A 88 -11.62 3.84 17.27
C GLY A 88 -11.55 4.25 15.80
N ASP A 89 -12.66 4.14 15.06
CA ASP A 89 -12.76 4.49 13.64
C ASP A 89 -13.09 5.98 13.37
N LEU A 90 -13.48 6.74 14.41
CA LEU A 90 -13.93 8.14 14.29
C LEU A 90 -13.05 9.16 15.01
N GLU A 91 -12.04 8.72 15.78
CA GLU A 91 -10.92 9.61 16.08
C GLU A 91 -10.09 9.71 14.80
N GLU A 92 -10.04 10.91 14.20
CA GLU A 92 -9.14 11.22 13.10
C GLU A 92 -7.73 10.75 13.50
N VAL A 93 -7.30 9.60 12.97
CA VAL A 93 -6.05 8.96 13.36
C VAL A 93 -4.93 9.91 12.95
N ALA A 94 -4.43 10.68 13.92
CA ALA A 94 -3.39 11.66 13.67
C ALA A 94 -2.18 10.92 13.09
N PRO A 95 -1.66 11.34 11.93
CA PRO A 95 -0.53 10.67 11.32
C PRO A 95 0.69 10.75 12.25
N PRO A 96 1.47 9.67 12.40
CA PRO A 96 2.67 9.67 13.21
C PRO A 96 3.61 10.79 12.75
N ARG A 97 4.19 11.48 13.72
CA ARG A 97 5.12 12.59 13.47
C ARG A 97 6.56 12.11 13.36
N THR A 98 6.87 10.95 13.95
CA THR A 98 8.22 10.36 13.97
C THR A 98 8.17 8.86 13.64
N ALA A 99 9.33 8.32 13.27
CA ALA A 99 9.50 6.88 13.08
C ALA A 99 9.28 6.10 14.39
N ASP A 100 9.69 6.66 15.53
CA ASP A 100 9.53 6.02 16.85
C ASP A 100 8.06 5.80 17.22
N GLU A 101 7.17 6.73 16.87
CA GLU A 101 5.72 6.57 17.05
C GLU A 101 5.18 5.40 16.22
N LEU A 102 5.68 5.24 15.00
CA LEU A 102 5.31 4.11 14.13
C LEU A 102 5.85 2.78 14.66
N VAL A 103 7.09 2.77 15.18
CA VAL A 103 7.70 1.61 15.83
C VAL A 103 6.92 1.22 17.09
N ALA A 104 6.52 2.19 17.91
CA ALA A 104 5.70 1.94 19.09
C ALA A 104 4.36 1.32 18.72
N ALA A 105 3.70 1.83 17.66
CA ALA A 105 2.47 1.23 17.14
C ALA A 105 2.71 -0.21 16.64
N ALA A 106 3.79 -0.47 15.91
CA ALA A 106 4.11 -1.81 15.41
C ALA A 106 4.33 -2.83 16.54
N ARG A 107 4.90 -2.39 17.67
CA ARG A 107 5.11 -3.25 18.85
C ARG A 107 3.81 -3.63 19.56
N THR A 108 2.71 -2.91 19.35
CA THR A 108 1.41 -3.26 19.94
C THR A 108 0.75 -4.47 19.27
N GLY A 109 1.20 -4.85 18.07
CA GLY A 109 0.61 -5.96 17.32
C GLY A 109 -0.70 -5.61 16.60
N ASP A 110 -1.10 -4.33 16.60
CA ASP A 110 -2.33 -3.86 15.96
C ASP A 110 -2.09 -3.51 14.49
N ARG A 111 -2.40 -4.45 13.59
CA ARG A 111 -2.26 -4.27 12.13
C ARG A 111 -3.17 -3.16 11.60
N GLU A 112 -4.40 -3.11 12.06
CA GLU A 112 -5.42 -2.19 11.53
C GLU A 112 -5.04 -0.75 11.87
N LYS A 113 -4.60 -0.51 13.11
CA LYS A 113 -4.05 0.78 13.51
C LYS A 113 -2.83 1.18 12.69
N LEU A 114 -1.91 0.25 12.41
CA LEU A 114 -0.75 0.53 11.56
C LEU A 114 -1.15 0.97 10.16
N VAL A 115 -2.10 0.26 9.54
CA VAL A 115 -2.64 0.62 8.21
C VAL A 115 -3.18 2.04 8.24
N HIS A 116 -4.08 2.37 9.19
CA HIS A 116 -4.66 3.71 9.30
C HIS A 116 -3.61 4.81 9.52
N LEU A 117 -2.58 4.58 10.35
CA LEU A 117 -1.49 5.54 10.58
C LEU A 117 -0.68 5.81 9.30
N ILE A 118 -0.41 4.76 8.52
CA ILE A 118 0.31 4.87 7.24
C ILE A 118 -0.56 5.60 6.21
N GLU A 119 -1.83 5.25 6.07
CA GLU A 119 -2.77 5.89 5.14
C GLU A 119 -2.96 7.38 5.44
N ALA A 120 -3.09 7.75 6.73
CA ALA A 120 -3.14 9.13 7.18
C ALA A 120 -1.88 9.90 6.76
N SER A 121 -0.70 9.30 6.96
CA SER A 121 0.58 9.90 6.58
C SER A 121 0.71 10.09 5.06
N ILE A 122 0.30 9.09 4.28
CA ILE A 122 0.32 9.15 2.80
C ILE A 122 -0.66 10.20 2.29
N SER A 123 -1.85 10.30 2.89
CA SER A 123 -2.84 11.31 2.51
C SER A 123 -2.32 12.73 2.78
N GLU A 124 -1.62 12.95 3.90
CA GLU A 124 -1.04 14.24 4.27
C GLU A 124 0.19 14.60 3.41
N LYS A 125 1.16 13.69 3.28
CA LYS A 125 2.51 13.99 2.77
C LYS A 125 2.86 13.29 1.45
N GLY A 126 2.14 12.24 1.08
CA GLY A 126 2.37 11.42 -0.12
C GLY A 126 3.27 10.20 0.14
N LEU A 127 3.10 9.15 -0.69
CA LEU A 127 3.72 7.84 -0.52
C LEU A 127 5.24 7.87 -0.32
N LEU A 128 5.98 8.51 -1.24
CA LEU A 128 7.44 8.51 -1.19
C LEU A 128 7.98 9.28 0.02
N HIS A 129 7.26 10.32 0.46
CA HIS A 129 7.65 11.10 1.62
C HIS A 129 7.40 10.32 2.92
N THR A 130 6.25 9.65 3.03
CA THR A 130 5.94 8.73 4.13
C THR A 130 6.96 7.59 4.20
N TRP A 131 7.34 7.02 3.05
CA TRP A 131 8.38 6.01 3.00
C TRP A 131 9.70 6.52 3.58
N MET A 132 10.25 7.59 3.02
CA MET A 132 11.59 8.08 3.36
C MET A 132 11.71 8.65 4.77
N LEU A 133 10.65 9.27 5.31
CA LEU A 133 10.74 9.96 6.61
C LEU A 133 10.13 9.19 7.78
N LEU A 134 9.33 8.16 7.52
CA LEU A 134 8.66 7.40 8.59
C LEU A 134 8.93 5.90 8.48
N VAL A 135 8.61 5.27 7.35
CA VAL A 135 8.60 3.80 7.24
C VAL A 135 10.01 3.22 7.16
N GLU A 136 10.85 3.74 6.27
CA GLU A 136 12.24 3.30 6.14
C GLU A 136 13.05 3.56 7.42
N PRO A 137 12.99 4.76 8.03
CA PRO A 137 13.62 4.98 9.34
C PRO A 137 13.04 4.11 10.45
N ALA A 138 11.75 3.76 10.44
CA ALA A 138 11.17 2.85 11.43
C ALA A 138 11.79 1.45 11.32
N PHE A 139 12.01 0.95 10.10
CA PHE A 139 12.76 -0.30 9.91
C PHE A 139 14.21 -0.20 10.42
N GLU A 140 14.89 0.92 10.19
CA GLU A 140 16.26 1.15 10.70
C GLU A 140 16.31 1.14 12.23
N VAL A 141 15.37 1.82 12.89
CA VAL A 141 15.23 1.82 14.36
C VAL A 141 15.00 0.39 14.87
N MET A 142 14.10 -0.37 14.25
CA MET A 142 13.81 -1.74 14.66
C MET A 142 14.99 -2.71 14.41
N ALA A 143 15.72 -2.51 13.31
CA ALA A 143 16.88 -3.33 12.96
C ALA A 143 18.10 -3.07 13.86
N THR A 144 18.19 -1.88 14.46
CA THR A 144 19.29 -1.48 15.35
C THR A 144 18.95 -1.60 16.84
N ASP A 145 17.71 -1.96 17.18
CA ASP A 145 17.29 -2.17 18.56
C ASP A 145 17.89 -3.47 19.15
N TYR A 146 18.62 -3.32 20.26
CA TYR A 146 19.23 -4.43 21.00
C TYR A 146 18.22 -5.32 21.72
N HIS A 147 17.00 -4.84 21.97
CA HIS A 147 15.95 -5.62 22.65
C HIS A 147 15.31 -6.68 21.74
N GLY A 148 15.44 -6.53 20.41
CA GLY A 148 14.85 -7.43 19.43
C GLY A 148 13.31 -7.39 19.40
N GLU A 149 12.71 -8.35 18.70
CA GLU A 149 11.26 -8.45 18.54
C GLU A 149 10.68 -9.59 19.37
N ILE A 150 9.44 -9.40 19.86
CA ILE A 150 8.68 -10.44 20.53
C ILE A 150 8.16 -11.44 19.47
N PRO A 151 8.51 -12.74 19.56
CA PRO A 151 7.97 -13.76 18.65
C PRO A 151 6.44 -13.81 18.70
N GLY A 152 5.80 -13.90 17.54
CA GLY A 152 4.34 -13.88 17.40
C GLY A 152 3.73 -12.48 17.23
N VAL A 153 4.40 -11.44 17.71
CA VAL A 153 4.06 -10.04 17.36
C VAL A 153 4.79 -9.64 16.08
N ALA A 154 6.12 -9.85 16.04
CA ALA A 154 6.98 -9.60 14.88
C ALA A 154 6.69 -8.25 14.18
N GLY A 155 6.85 -7.15 14.92
CA GLY A 155 6.44 -5.80 14.49
C GLY A 155 6.99 -5.36 13.13
N SER A 156 8.21 -5.78 12.75
CA SER A 156 8.84 -5.49 11.47
C SER A 156 8.10 -6.19 10.33
N SER A 157 7.67 -7.42 10.57
CA SER A 157 6.85 -8.19 9.64
C SER A 157 5.44 -7.60 9.57
N LEU A 158 4.89 -7.15 10.70
CA LEU A 158 3.58 -6.49 10.75
C LEU A 158 3.57 -5.16 9.98
N LEU A 159 4.61 -4.33 10.16
CA LEU A 159 4.79 -3.09 9.42
C LEU A 159 4.95 -3.36 7.92
N THR A 160 5.69 -4.40 7.55
CA THR A 160 5.81 -4.85 6.16
C THR A 160 4.45 -5.24 5.57
N GLN A 161 3.64 -6.00 6.31
CA GLN A 161 2.30 -6.39 5.88
C GLN A 161 1.37 -5.18 5.72
N ALA A 162 1.31 -4.31 6.73
CA ALA A 162 0.52 -3.08 6.68
C ALA A 162 0.90 -2.21 5.47
N MET A 163 2.20 -2.06 5.17
CA MET A 163 2.64 -1.36 3.97
C MET A 163 2.16 -2.03 2.68
N TYR A 164 2.20 -3.36 2.56
CA TYR A 164 1.66 -4.06 1.39
C TYR A 164 0.16 -3.86 1.23
N ASP A 165 -0.60 -3.85 2.33
CA ASP A 165 -2.04 -3.58 2.31
C ASP A 165 -2.35 -2.19 1.77
N VAL A 166 -1.62 -1.18 2.25
CA VAL A 166 -1.77 0.21 1.78
C VAL A 166 -1.34 0.36 0.32
N LEU A 167 -0.23 -0.27 -0.10
CA LEU A 167 0.21 -0.26 -1.49
C LEU A 167 -0.80 -0.92 -2.43
N ARG A 168 -1.49 -1.98 -1.97
CA ARG A 168 -2.57 -2.61 -2.71
C ARG A 168 -3.76 -1.67 -2.85
N ALA A 169 -4.25 -1.10 -1.74
CA ALA A 169 -5.37 -0.17 -1.74
C ALA A 169 -5.10 1.03 -2.65
N MET A 170 -3.89 1.59 -2.58
CA MET A 170 -3.43 2.59 -3.55
C MET A 170 -3.52 2.04 -4.98
N SER A 171 -2.86 0.91 -5.28
CA SER A 171 -2.83 0.38 -6.64
C SER A 171 -4.20 0.14 -7.27
N GLU A 172 -5.24 -0.15 -6.47
CA GLU A 172 -6.62 -0.32 -6.92
C GLU A 172 -7.29 1.00 -7.31
N GLN A 173 -6.88 2.12 -6.71
CA GLN A 173 -7.38 3.48 -6.97
C GLN A 173 -6.57 4.23 -8.05
N ARG A 174 -5.59 3.58 -8.69
CA ARG A 174 -4.75 4.24 -9.68
C ARG A 174 -5.56 4.70 -10.90
N PRO A 175 -5.24 5.86 -11.50
CA PRO A 175 -5.84 6.25 -12.77
C PRO A 175 -5.57 5.23 -13.87
N GLU A 176 -6.51 5.07 -14.81
CA GLU A 176 -6.28 4.22 -15.98
C GLU A 176 -5.07 4.72 -16.80
N PRO A 177 -4.21 3.81 -17.30
CA PRO A 177 -3.10 4.18 -18.16
C PRO A 177 -3.62 4.92 -19.40
N LYS A 178 -3.05 6.09 -19.69
CA LYS A 178 -3.48 6.91 -20.83
C LYS A 178 -3.20 6.27 -22.20
N PHE A 179 -2.29 5.29 -22.27
CA PHE A 179 -1.90 4.62 -23.50
C PHE A 179 -1.72 3.10 -23.29
N PRO A 180 -2.36 2.24 -24.10
CA PRO A 180 -2.16 0.78 -24.05
C PRO A 180 -0.74 0.34 -24.37
N SER A 181 0.00 1.13 -25.18
CA SER A 181 1.40 0.90 -25.58
C SER A 181 2.41 1.60 -24.66
N SER A 182 2.03 1.88 -23.41
CA SER A 182 2.92 2.54 -22.46
C SER A 182 4.19 1.70 -22.27
N PRO A 183 5.37 2.34 -22.22
CA PRO A 183 6.63 1.62 -21.99
C PRO A 183 6.56 0.83 -20.67
N SER A 184 7.09 -0.38 -20.69
CA SER A 184 7.18 -1.22 -19.49
C SER A 184 8.45 -0.92 -18.71
N ILE A 185 8.31 -0.75 -17.40
CA ILE A 185 9.41 -0.67 -16.44
C ILE A 185 9.45 -1.99 -15.66
N ILE A 186 10.62 -2.58 -15.59
CA ILE A 186 10.86 -3.77 -14.80
C ILE A 186 11.57 -3.37 -13.51
N ILE A 187 11.14 -3.92 -12.39
CA ILE A 187 11.83 -3.79 -11.11
C ILE A 187 12.25 -5.18 -10.64
N LEU A 188 13.53 -5.34 -10.35
CA LEU A 188 14.11 -6.56 -9.79
C LEU A 188 14.84 -6.22 -8.50
N GLY A 189 14.55 -6.97 -7.44
CA GLY A 189 15.26 -6.84 -6.18
C GLY A 189 15.50 -8.18 -5.50
N ASP A 190 16.46 -8.20 -4.60
CA ASP A 190 16.62 -9.33 -3.68
C ASP A 190 15.48 -9.35 -2.64
N ARG A 191 15.45 -10.38 -1.80
CA ARG A 191 14.40 -10.56 -0.80
C ARG A 191 14.33 -9.42 0.23
N ALA A 192 15.46 -8.80 0.57
CA ALA A 192 15.50 -7.71 1.53
C ALA A 192 14.93 -6.41 0.96
N HIS A 193 14.99 -6.24 -0.37
CA HIS A 193 14.57 -5.02 -1.05
C HIS A 193 13.22 -5.13 -1.77
N LEU A 194 12.43 -6.19 -1.52
CA LEU A 194 11.12 -6.34 -2.16
C LEU A 194 10.13 -5.23 -1.79
N LEU A 195 10.05 -4.87 -0.51
CA LEU A 195 9.11 -3.83 -0.08
C LEU A 195 9.40 -2.47 -0.77
N PRO A 196 10.63 -1.92 -0.75
CA PRO A 196 10.92 -0.70 -1.51
C PRO A 196 10.71 -0.87 -3.02
N ALA A 197 10.95 -2.06 -3.60
CA ALA A 197 10.63 -2.33 -5.01
C ALA A 197 9.14 -2.11 -5.32
N HIS A 198 8.25 -2.57 -4.44
CA HIS A 198 6.81 -2.36 -4.57
C HIS A 198 6.39 -0.90 -4.31
N VAL A 199 7.05 -0.20 -3.39
CA VAL A 199 6.83 1.25 -3.17
C VAL A 199 7.16 2.05 -4.44
N ILE A 200 8.32 1.80 -5.05
CA ILE A 200 8.72 2.41 -6.33
C ILE A 200 7.70 2.04 -7.41
N GLY A 201 7.33 0.76 -7.49
CA GLY A 201 6.38 0.25 -8.49
C GLY A 201 5.02 0.94 -8.43
N VAL A 202 4.42 1.07 -7.25
CA VAL A 202 3.13 1.76 -7.06
C VAL A 202 3.27 3.25 -7.36
N ALA A 203 4.35 3.89 -6.90
CA ALA A 203 4.61 5.31 -7.19
C ALA A 203 4.70 5.58 -8.69
N LEU A 204 5.45 4.77 -9.44
CA LEU A 204 5.58 4.89 -10.89
C LEU A 204 4.27 4.60 -11.62
N ARG A 205 3.54 3.54 -11.23
CA ARG A 205 2.23 3.22 -11.85
C ARG A 205 1.23 4.36 -11.72
N TRP A 206 1.35 5.20 -10.69
CA TRP A 206 0.50 6.39 -10.54
C TRP A 206 0.71 7.45 -11.62
N TYR A 207 1.88 7.46 -12.26
CA TYR A 207 2.22 8.38 -13.34
C TYR A 207 1.87 7.83 -14.73
N GLY A 208 1.35 6.60 -14.81
CA GLY A 208 0.88 5.98 -16.05
C GLY A 208 1.69 4.83 -16.66
N PRO A 209 3.03 4.68 -16.50
CA PRO A 209 3.74 3.57 -17.11
C PRO A 209 3.27 2.21 -16.58
N ASN A 210 3.44 1.17 -17.40
CA ASN A 210 3.26 -0.19 -16.93
C ASN A 210 4.50 -0.58 -16.13
N VAL A 211 4.32 -1.08 -14.91
CA VAL A 211 5.44 -1.43 -14.03
C VAL A 211 5.22 -2.81 -13.47
N ILE A 212 6.24 -3.65 -13.59
CA ILE A 212 6.22 -5.03 -13.15
C ILE A 212 7.38 -5.25 -12.20
N VAL A 213 7.05 -5.67 -10.98
CA VAL A 213 8.04 -6.14 -10.01
C VAL A 213 8.19 -7.65 -10.24
N LEU A 214 9.35 -8.06 -10.75
CA LEU A 214 9.66 -9.48 -10.87
C LEU A 214 10.07 -9.99 -9.48
N GLY A 215 9.38 -11.04 -9.02
CA GLY A 215 9.51 -11.54 -7.65
C GLY A 215 10.96 -11.88 -7.26
N ALA A 216 11.25 -11.84 -5.95
CA ALA A 216 12.62 -11.93 -5.44
C ALA A 216 13.39 -13.13 -5.99
N CYS A 217 14.66 -12.91 -6.26
CA CYS A 217 15.62 -13.98 -6.47
C CYS A 217 15.74 -14.76 -5.15
N SER A 218 15.49 -16.07 -5.19
CA SER A 218 15.24 -16.90 -4.00
C SER A 218 16.47 -17.10 -3.11
N ARG A 219 17.67 -16.99 -3.70
CA ARG A 219 18.98 -16.96 -3.03
C ARG A 219 19.83 -15.88 -3.71
N GLY A 220 20.03 -14.74 -3.07
CA GLY A 220 20.79 -13.63 -3.67
C GLY A 220 20.16 -13.19 -4.99
N TRP A 221 20.92 -13.20 -6.08
CA TRP A 221 20.47 -12.84 -7.43
C TRP A 221 20.28 -14.04 -8.39
N VAL A 222 20.33 -15.26 -7.87
CA VAL A 222 20.15 -16.48 -8.66
C VAL A 222 18.76 -16.53 -9.29
N GLY A 223 18.69 -16.79 -10.60
CA GLY A 223 17.44 -16.84 -11.37
C GLY A 223 16.99 -15.48 -11.91
N GLY A 224 17.63 -14.37 -11.50
CA GLY A 224 17.24 -13.03 -11.91
C GLY A 224 17.44 -12.78 -13.40
N LYS A 225 18.56 -13.28 -13.94
CA LYS A 225 18.88 -13.20 -15.37
C LYS A 225 17.85 -13.97 -16.19
N GLU A 226 17.56 -15.21 -15.84
CA GLU A 226 16.62 -16.07 -16.54
C GLU A 226 15.21 -15.49 -16.53
N LYS A 227 14.79 -14.85 -15.42
CA LYS A 227 13.52 -14.14 -15.33
C LYS A 227 13.48 -12.91 -16.25
N LEU A 228 14.56 -12.13 -16.29
CA LEU A 228 14.65 -10.94 -17.15
C LEU A 228 14.64 -11.36 -18.62
N ASP A 229 15.49 -12.32 -19.00
CA ASP A 229 15.58 -12.85 -20.37
C ASP A 229 14.21 -13.39 -20.81
N ALA A 230 13.57 -14.22 -19.99
CA ALA A 230 12.24 -14.76 -20.29
C ALA A 230 11.17 -13.65 -20.45
N PHE A 231 11.25 -12.58 -19.67
CA PHE A 231 10.31 -11.46 -19.75
C PHE A 231 10.51 -10.64 -21.03
N VAL A 232 11.76 -10.25 -21.33
CA VAL A 232 12.10 -9.43 -22.51
C VAL A 232 11.80 -10.20 -23.80
N GLU A 233 12.07 -11.50 -23.83
CA GLU A 233 11.88 -12.33 -25.03
C GLU A 233 10.43 -12.73 -25.27
N ASN A 234 9.65 -13.04 -24.21
CA ASN A 234 8.32 -13.66 -24.38
C ASN A 234 7.13 -12.74 -24.07
N ILE A 235 7.34 -11.66 -23.32
CA ILE A 235 6.23 -10.87 -22.76
C ILE A 235 6.18 -9.47 -23.36
N ASP A 236 7.31 -8.75 -23.36
CA ASP A 236 7.32 -7.37 -23.82
C ASP A 236 8.69 -6.96 -24.38
N SER A 237 8.71 -6.59 -25.67
CA SER A 237 9.91 -6.10 -26.35
C SER A 237 10.15 -4.59 -26.14
N ASN A 238 9.25 -3.88 -25.47
CA ASN A 238 9.32 -2.43 -25.25
C ASN A 238 9.62 -2.08 -23.78
N VAL A 239 10.65 -2.73 -23.22
CA VAL A 239 11.16 -2.41 -21.89
C VAL A 239 11.95 -1.10 -21.97
N ALA A 240 11.46 -0.07 -21.28
CA ALA A 240 12.11 1.23 -21.30
C ALA A 240 13.19 1.38 -20.24
N ALA A 241 13.07 0.72 -19.09
CA ALA A 241 14.08 0.76 -18.04
C ALA A 241 13.99 -0.46 -17.13
N LEU A 242 15.12 -0.82 -16.54
CA LEU A 242 15.24 -1.82 -15.51
C LEU A 242 15.68 -1.13 -14.21
N ILE A 243 14.92 -1.29 -13.14
CA ILE A 243 15.27 -0.80 -11.81
C ILE A 243 15.79 -1.98 -10.99
N THR A 244 16.96 -1.83 -10.37
CA THR A 244 17.56 -2.86 -9.53
C THR A 244 17.73 -2.41 -8.09
N LEU A 245 17.32 -3.26 -7.14
CA LEU A 245 17.51 -3.04 -5.71
C LEU A 245 18.25 -4.21 -5.07
N GLY A 246 19.44 -3.94 -4.56
CA GLY A 246 20.24 -4.91 -3.84
C GLY A 246 21.73 -4.57 -3.90
N GLN A 247 22.53 -5.45 -3.32
CA GLN A 247 23.95 -5.21 -3.07
C GLN A 247 24.83 -6.41 -3.39
N GLY A 248 26.14 -6.21 -3.34
CA GLY A 248 27.15 -7.25 -3.54
C GLY A 248 27.49 -7.54 -5.00
N GLU A 249 28.44 -8.45 -5.21
CA GLU A 249 28.96 -8.78 -6.54
C GLU A 249 27.94 -9.51 -7.43
N GLU A 250 27.00 -10.28 -6.86
CA GLU A 250 25.96 -10.92 -7.66
C GLU A 250 25.02 -9.90 -8.31
N CYS A 251 24.61 -8.87 -7.56
CA CYS A 251 23.82 -7.74 -8.08
C CYS A 251 24.58 -7.02 -9.20
N LYS A 252 25.87 -6.77 -8.98
CA LYS A 252 26.75 -6.10 -9.94
C LYS A 252 26.86 -6.88 -11.25
N ASN A 253 27.09 -8.19 -11.17
CA ASN A 253 27.20 -9.07 -12.32
C ASN A 253 25.86 -9.15 -13.08
N PHE A 254 24.74 -9.19 -12.35
CA PHE A 254 23.42 -9.12 -12.94
C PHE A 254 23.20 -7.82 -13.73
N VAL A 255 23.47 -6.66 -13.12
CA VAL A 255 23.34 -5.34 -13.78
C VAL A 255 24.21 -5.26 -15.04
N ALA A 256 25.47 -5.67 -14.96
CA ALA A 256 26.37 -5.69 -16.10
C ALA A 256 25.86 -6.61 -17.23
N SER A 257 25.33 -7.79 -16.89
CA SER A 257 24.76 -8.72 -17.88
C SER A 257 23.47 -8.17 -18.52
N ALA A 258 22.63 -7.48 -17.76
CA ALA A 258 21.38 -6.92 -18.27
C ALA A 258 21.64 -5.83 -19.32
N VAL A 259 22.60 -4.94 -19.06
CA VAL A 259 23.03 -3.92 -20.02
C VAL A 259 23.66 -4.56 -21.25
N HIS A 260 24.59 -5.50 -21.06
CA HIS A 260 25.31 -6.13 -22.17
C HIS A 260 24.39 -6.91 -23.12
N ASN A 261 23.42 -7.66 -22.59
CA ASN A 261 22.59 -8.55 -23.39
C ASN A 261 21.42 -7.83 -24.05
N HIS A 262 20.83 -6.84 -23.38
CA HIS A 262 19.56 -6.23 -23.80
C HIS A 262 19.67 -4.75 -24.16
N GLY A 263 20.76 -4.06 -23.81
CA GLY A 263 20.92 -2.62 -24.04
C GLY A 263 19.89 -1.75 -23.31
N ILE A 264 19.34 -2.26 -22.19
CA ILE A 264 18.32 -1.57 -21.40
C ILE A 264 19.01 -0.61 -20.41
N ASP A 265 18.46 0.60 -20.26
CA ASP A 265 18.91 1.53 -19.23
C ASP A 265 18.57 0.99 -17.83
N VAL A 266 19.58 0.88 -16.97
CA VAL A 266 19.47 0.35 -15.62
C VAL A 266 19.59 1.47 -14.58
N ILE A 267 18.65 1.52 -13.64
CA ILE A 267 18.69 2.40 -12.48
C ILE A 267 18.95 1.56 -11.23
N ALA A 268 20.17 1.61 -10.70
CA ALA A 268 20.59 0.91 -9.49
C ALA A 268 20.29 1.76 -8.24
N VAL A 269 19.42 1.26 -7.36
CA VAL A 269 18.85 2.02 -6.24
C VAL A 269 19.46 1.60 -4.91
N GLY A 270 19.83 2.59 -4.10
CA GLY A 270 20.22 2.42 -2.70
C GLY A 270 21.66 2.85 -2.42
N SER A 271 21.96 3.14 -1.17
CA SER A 271 23.30 3.56 -0.72
C SER A 271 24.36 2.47 -0.90
N GLN A 272 23.95 1.20 -0.87
CA GLN A 272 24.79 0.01 -1.03
C GLN A 272 24.71 -0.63 -2.42
N SER A 273 24.01 0.02 -3.38
CA SER A 273 23.92 -0.51 -4.73
C SER A 273 25.31 -0.60 -5.39
N PRO A 274 25.57 -1.65 -6.18
CA PRO A 274 26.89 -1.88 -6.75
C PRO A 274 27.30 -0.78 -7.73
N ARG A 275 28.61 -0.58 -7.88
CA ARG A 275 29.17 0.34 -8.88
C ARG A 275 29.46 -0.43 -10.16
N VAL A 276 28.74 -0.10 -11.22
CA VAL A 276 28.98 -0.55 -12.60
C VAL A 276 29.29 0.69 -13.43
N LEU A 277 30.41 0.67 -14.14
CA LEU A 277 30.85 1.79 -14.98
C LEU A 277 30.36 1.55 -16.41
N ASP A 278 29.18 2.07 -16.73
CA ASP A 278 28.55 1.96 -18.04
C ASP A 278 27.59 3.15 -18.23
N ASP A 279 27.50 3.68 -19.45
CA ASP A 279 26.66 4.84 -19.77
C ASP A 279 25.15 4.56 -19.63
N HIS A 280 24.76 3.29 -19.70
CA HIS A 280 23.39 2.84 -19.48
C HIS A 280 23.05 2.59 -18.01
N VAL A 281 24.01 2.75 -17.08
CA VAL A 281 23.78 2.52 -15.65
C VAL A 281 23.77 3.83 -14.88
N LEU A 282 22.60 4.18 -14.34
CA LEU A 282 22.44 5.29 -13.41
C LEU A 282 22.34 4.76 -11.98
N ARG A 283 23.05 5.41 -11.05
CA ARG A 283 22.99 5.07 -9.63
C ARG A 283 22.30 6.15 -8.84
N VAL A 284 21.27 5.77 -8.10
CA VAL A 284 20.51 6.68 -7.23
C VAL A 284 20.55 6.18 -5.79
N ARG A 285 20.56 7.10 -4.82
CA ARG A 285 20.67 6.75 -3.40
C ARG A 285 19.33 6.47 -2.73
N THR A 286 18.24 7.02 -3.27
CA THR A 286 16.92 7.00 -2.61
C THR A 286 15.83 6.55 -3.58
N VAL A 287 14.72 6.07 -3.00
CA VAL A 287 13.50 5.69 -3.73
C VAL A 287 12.92 6.89 -4.48
N SER A 288 12.92 8.11 -3.90
CA SER A 288 12.42 9.31 -4.62
C SER A 288 13.26 9.65 -5.85
N ALA A 289 14.58 9.65 -5.71
CA ALA A 289 15.48 9.89 -6.84
C ALA A 289 15.29 8.83 -7.93
N CYS A 290 15.08 7.56 -7.56
CA CYS A 290 14.74 6.52 -8.54
C CYS A 290 13.49 6.87 -9.34
N VAL A 291 12.40 7.27 -8.68
CA VAL A 291 11.14 7.60 -9.35
C VAL A 291 11.32 8.80 -10.28
N GLU A 292 11.98 9.86 -9.81
CA GLU A 292 12.23 11.08 -10.58
C GLU A 292 13.06 10.81 -11.85
N GLU A 293 14.18 10.11 -11.71
CA GLU A 293 15.07 9.76 -12.83
C GLU A 293 14.39 8.82 -13.83
N THR A 294 13.60 7.86 -13.35
CA THR A 294 12.83 6.96 -14.22
C THR A 294 11.84 7.74 -15.08
N LEU A 295 11.11 8.69 -14.48
CA LEU A 295 10.16 9.52 -15.20
C LEU A 295 10.84 10.46 -16.19
N ALA A 296 12.00 11.03 -15.83
CA ALA A 296 12.81 11.86 -16.73
C ALA A 296 13.29 11.05 -17.95
N LEU A 297 13.79 9.83 -17.72
CA LEU A 297 14.22 8.91 -18.77
C LEU A 297 13.07 8.54 -19.71
N LEU A 298 11.90 8.22 -19.16
CA LEU A 298 10.70 7.96 -19.97
C LEU A 298 10.29 9.17 -20.80
N GLY A 299 10.25 10.36 -20.20
CA GLY A 299 9.92 11.60 -20.91
C GLY A 299 10.86 11.88 -22.08
N ALA A 300 12.16 11.69 -21.89
CA ALA A 300 13.17 11.84 -22.94
C ALA A 300 12.97 10.82 -24.08
N LYS A 301 12.67 9.55 -23.76
CA LYS A 301 12.40 8.51 -24.76
C LYS A 301 11.14 8.80 -25.58
N LEU A 302 10.05 9.21 -24.92
CA LEU A 302 8.80 9.57 -25.59
C LEU A 302 8.98 10.77 -26.52
N ALA A 303 9.73 11.79 -26.09
CA ALA A 303 10.03 12.96 -26.94
C ALA A 303 10.84 12.58 -28.19
N ARG A 304 11.84 11.71 -28.05
CA ARG A 304 12.63 11.20 -29.19
C ARG A 304 11.80 10.36 -30.15
N ALA A 305 10.89 9.53 -29.64
CA ALA A 305 9.99 8.72 -30.46
C ALA A 305 9.04 9.61 -31.29
N ALA A 306 8.46 10.64 -30.68
CA ALA A 306 7.58 11.61 -31.35
C ALA A 306 8.31 12.43 -32.42
N ALA A 307 9.60 12.73 -32.22
CA ALA A 307 10.41 13.44 -33.21
C ALA A 307 10.77 12.57 -34.43
N ARG A 308 10.82 11.24 -34.30
CA ARG A 308 11.09 10.30 -35.41
C ARG A 308 9.86 10.01 -36.28
N THR A 309 8.67 10.34 -35.80
CA THR A 309 7.39 10.11 -36.50
C THR A 309 6.90 11.33 -37.29
N LYS A 310 7.61 12.46 -37.21
CA LYS A 310 7.40 13.67 -38.03
C LYS A 310 8.47 13.76 -39.11
#